data_AF-A0A5K7X888-F1
#
_entry.id   AF-A0A5K7X888-F1
#
_cell.length_a   1.000
_cell.length_b   1.000
_cell.length_c   1.000
_cell.angle_alpha   90.00
_cell.angle_beta   90.00
_cell.angle_gamma   90.00
#
_symmetry.space_group_name_H-M   'P 1'
#
loop_
_entity.id
_entity.type
_entity.pdbx_description
1 polymer ?
#
loop_
_entity_poly.entity_id
_entity_poly.type
_entity_poly.pdbx_seq_one_letter_code
_entity_poly.pdbx_strand_id
1 'polypeptide(L)'
;MNISTSNRSGRFQMLAGGLLLLACGMSTGCQIDVAGQTLPSPYHLTDDVQYYAPGPEFKLANEAAALSEARAQEMSEPQAAQKP
;
A
#
# COMPACT_ATOMS: atom_id res chain seq x y z
N MET A 1 -13.80 38.35 -50.85
CA MET A 1 -14.12 37.18 -50.01
C MET A 1 -14.19 37.66 -48.57
N ASN A 2 -15.40 37.68 -47.97
CA ASN A 2 -15.55 38.03 -46.56
C ASN A 2 -15.53 36.74 -45.73
N ILE A 3 -14.49 36.59 -44.90
CA ILE A 3 -14.36 35.48 -43.95
C ILE A 3 -15.20 35.84 -42.73
N SER A 4 -16.38 35.21 -42.61
CA SER A 4 -17.18 35.29 -41.40
C SER A 4 -16.54 34.39 -40.34
N THR A 5 -15.78 34.97 -39.41
CA THR A 5 -15.18 34.22 -38.30
C THR A 5 -16.28 33.87 -37.29
N SER A 6 -16.68 32.60 -37.29
CA SER A 6 -17.69 32.02 -36.40
C SER A 6 -17.28 32.12 -34.92
N ASN A 7 -18.15 32.67 -34.07
CA ASN A 7 -18.00 32.75 -32.61
C ASN A 7 -17.85 31.36 -31.91
N ARG A 8 -18.02 30.26 -32.65
CA ARG A 8 -17.72 28.90 -32.15
C ARG A 8 -16.22 28.70 -31.91
N SER A 9 -15.35 29.37 -32.66
CA SER A 9 -13.89 29.25 -32.47
C SER A 9 -13.42 29.86 -31.15
N GLY A 10 -13.96 31.02 -30.75
CA GLY A 10 -13.61 31.68 -29.49
C GLY A 10 -14.04 30.89 -28.26
N ARG A 11 -15.24 30.30 -28.29
CA ARG A 11 -15.72 29.42 -27.20
C ARG A 11 -14.87 28.15 -27.09
N PHE A 12 -14.47 27.58 -28.23
CA PHE A 12 -13.59 26.41 -28.26
C PHE A 12 -12.18 26.76 -27.75
N GLN A 13 -11.64 27.92 -28.11
CA GLN A 13 -10.35 28.41 -27.62
C GLN A 13 -10.35 28.66 -26.11
N MET A 14 -11.42 29.24 -25.55
CA MET A 14 -11.55 29.38 -24.09
C MET A 14 -11.62 28.05 -23.36
N LEU A 15 -12.41 27.09 -23.87
CA LEU A 15 -12.51 25.76 -23.26
C LEU A 15 -11.18 25.00 -23.35
N ALA A 16 -10.50 25.07 -24.49
CA ALA A 16 -9.19 24.46 -24.67
C ALA A 16 -8.12 25.10 -23.76
N GLY A 17 -8.11 26.44 -23.65
CA GLY A 17 -7.18 27.16 -22.77
C GLY A 17 -7.42 26.86 -21.29
N GLY A 18 -8.68 26.80 -20.86
CA GLY A 18 -9.03 26.44 -19.48
C GLY A 18 -8.65 25.00 -19.13
N LEU A 19 -8.88 24.06 -20.04
CA LEU A 19 -8.48 22.66 -19.85
C LEU A 19 -6.95 22.49 -19.78
N LEU A 20 -6.21 23.24 -20.61
CA LEU A 20 -4.74 23.23 -20.60
C LEU A 20 -4.18 23.74 -19.27
N LEU A 21 -4.71 24.85 -18.75
CA LEU A 21 -4.29 25.40 -17.46
C LEU A 21 -4.59 24.45 -16.30
N LEU A 22 -5.76 23.79 -16.32
CA LEU A 22 -6.11 22.77 -15.33
C LEU A 22 -5.15 21.57 -15.40
N ALA A 23 -4.81 21.11 -16.60
CA ALA A 23 -3.87 20.00 -16.79
C ALA A 23 -2.47 20.34 -16.28
N CYS A 24 -1.97 21.55 -16.54
CA CYS A 24 -0.70 22.02 -15.99
C CYS A 24 -0.72 22.15 -14.46
N GLY A 25 -1.79 22.68 -13.88
CA GLY A 25 -1.91 22.80 -12.42
C GLY A 25 -1.95 21.44 -11.70
N MET A 26 -2.53 20.42 -12.33
CA MET A 26 -2.57 19.06 -11.80
C MET A 26 -1.25 18.31 -11.97
N SER A 27 -0.48 18.61 -13.03
CA SER A 27 0.82 17.96 -13.26
C SER A 27 1.96 18.55 -12.41
N THR A 28 1.84 19.79 -11.94
CA THR A 28 2.84 20.45 -11.08
C THR A 28 2.44 20.50 -9.59
N GLY A 29 1.62 19.54 -9.11
CA GLY A 29 1.45 19.34 -7.67
C GLY A 29 2.82 19.04 -7.02
N CYS A 30 2.98 19.33 -5.72
CA CYS A 30 4.24 19.25 -4.96
C CYS A 30 4.87 17.83 -4.95
N GLN A 31 5.36 17.36 -6.09
CA GLN A 31 6.22 16.18 -6.19
C GLN A 31 7.60 16.60 -5.69
N ILE A 32 7.81 16.36 -4.41
CA ILE A 32 9.12 16.43 -3.80
C ILE A 32 9.85 15.14 -4.21
N ASP A 33 10.67 15.24 -5.26
CA ASP A 33 11.66 14.23 -5.60
C ASP A 33 12.87 14.42 -4.70
N VAL A 34 13.06 13.51 -3.75
CA VAL A 34 14.29 13.41 -2.95
C VAL A 34 14.84 12.03 -3.23
N ALA A 35 15.87 11.98 -4.09
CA ALA A 35 16.61 10.77 -4.45
C ALA A 35 15.81 9.68 -5.20
N GLY A 36 14.83 10.04 -6.05
CA GLY A 36 14.26 9.12 -7.04
C GLY A 36 13.21 8.13 -6.52
N GLN A 37 12.76 8.27 -5.27
CA GLN A 37 11.72 7.44 -4.68
C GLN A 37 10.91 8.30 -3.68
N THR A 38 9.59 8.16 -3.65
CA THR A 38 8.73 8.90 -2.71
C THR A 38 8.86 8.29 -1.32
N LEU A 39 9.86 8.70 -0.55
CA LEU A 39 10.07 8.14 0.77
C LEU A 39 9.12 8.75 1.81
N PRO A 40 8.60 7.94 2.78
CA PRO A 40 7.64 8.39 3.79
C PRO A 40 8.13 9.55 4.68
N SER A 41 9.44 9.80 4.75
CA SER A 41 10.01 10.93 5.47
C SER A 41 11.31 11.45 4.82
N PRO A 42 11.64 12.76 4.96
CA PRO A 42 12.85 13.35 4.40
C PRO A 42 14.16 12.85 5.02
N TYR A 43 14.09 12.18 6.17
CA TYR A 43 15.24 11.81 6.99
C TYR A 43 15.61 10.32 6.90
N HIS A 44 15.03 9.57 5.96
CA HIS A 44 15.24 8.12 5.83
C HIS A 44 16.71 7.66 5.67
N LEU A 45 17.61 8.54 5.23
CA LEU A 45 19.06 8.25 5.14
C LEU A 45 19.78 8.39 6.48
N THR A 46 19.22 9.18 7.39
CA THR A 46 19.74 9.47 8.73
C THR A 46 18.92 8.82 9.83
N ASP A 47 17.77 8.24 9.47
CA ASP A 47 16.92 7.50 10.37
C ASP A 47 17.58 6.14 10.60
N ASP A 48 17.81 5.80 11.87
CA ASP A 48 18.38 4.53 12.21
C ASP A 48 17.41 3.45 11.72
N VAL A 49 17.93 2.48 10.97
CA VAL A 49 17.14 1.28 10.65
C VAL A 49 16.71 0.70 11.98
N GLN A 50 15.41 0.73 12.27
CA GLN A 50 14.84 0.18 13.48
C GLN A 50 15.13 -1.32 13.50
N TYR A 51 16.28 -1.71 14.05
CA TYR A 51 16.76 -3.07 14.10
C TYR A 51 15.93 -3.82 15.13
N TYR A 52 14.87 -4.46 14.65
CA TYR A 52 14.20 -5.50 15.39
C TYR A 52 15.06 -6.74 15.26
N ALA A 53 15.81 -7.07 16.32
CA ALA A 53 16.49 -8.35 16.40
C ALA A 53 15.47 -9.45 16.06
N PRO A 54 15.84 -10.44 15.23
CA PRO A 54 14.96 -11.57 14.99
C PRO A 54 14.55 -12.10 16.36
N GLY A 55 13.23 -12.19 16.58
CA GLY A 55 12.69 -12.73 17.82
C GLY A 55 13.32 -14.10 18.11
N PRO A 56 13.31 -14.56 19.36
CA PRO A 56 13.89 -15.85 19.70
C PRO A 56 13.30 -16.94 18.79
N GLU A 57 14.10 -17.38 17.81
CA GLU A 57 13.75 -18.41 16.85
C GLU A 57 13.44 -19.69 17.63
N PHE A 58 12.19 -20.13 17.61
CA PHE A 58 11.80 -21.35 18.29
C PHE A 58 12.32 -22.57 17.52
N LYS A 59 13.56 -22.99 17.86
CA LYS A 59 14.32 -24.01 17.14
C LYS A 59 13.67 -25.38 17.06
N LEU A 60 12.67 -25.65 17.91
CA LEU A 60 11.97 -26.93 17.98
C LEU A 60 10.52 -26.83 17.48
N ALA A 61 10.26 -26.00 16.47
CA ALA A 61 8.92 -25.81 15.90
C ALA A 61 8.22 -27.12 15.57
N ASN A 62 8.96 -28.10 15.05
CA ASN A 62 8.43 -29.44 14.76
C ASN A 62 8.03 -30.21 16.03
N GLU A 63 8.79 -30.09 17.12
CA GLU A 63 8.47 -30.77 18.37
C GLU A 63 7.30 -30.10 19.09
N ALA A 64 7.21 -28.76 19.07
CA ALA A 64 6.03 -28.09 19.58
C ALA A 64 4.78 -28.39 18.75
N ALA A 65 4.91 -28.51 17.43
CA ALA A 65 3.82 -28.94 16.56
C ALA A 65 3.36 -30.36 16.93
N ALA A 66 4.29 -31.33 17.03
CA ALA A 66 3.99 -32.70 17.43
C ALA A 66 3.35 -32.78 18.83
N LEU A 67 3.86 -32.01 19.81
CA LEU A 67 3.29 -31.94 21.15
C LEU A 67 1.91 -31.27 21.16
N SER A 68 1.67 -30.29 20.29
CA SER A 68 0.37 -29.63 20.16
C SER A 68 -0.67 -30.54 19.53
N GLU A 69 -0.28 -31.36 18.54
CA GLU A 69 -1.14 -32.36 17.90
C GLU A 69 -1.47 -33.49 18.88
N ALA A 70 -0.49 -34.00 19.63
CA ALA A 70 -0.71 -35.01 20.66
C ALA A 70 -1.66 -34.49 21.76
N ARG A 71 -1.44 -33.27 22.24
CA ARG A 71 -2.35 -32.63 23.22
C ARG A 71 -3.75 -32.41 22.65
N ALA A 72 -3.86 -32.03 21.39
CA ALA A 72 -5.16 -31.86 20.72
C ALA A 72 -5.91 -33.20 20.58
N GLN A 73 -5.20 -34.30 20.32
CA GLN A 73 -5.78 -35.65 20.30
C GLN A 73 -6.29 -36.05 21.68
N GLU A 74 -5.47 -35.88 22.73
CA GLU A 74 -5.87 -36.13 24.13
C GLU A 74 -7.06 -35.26 24.57
N MET A 75 -7.10 -33.99 24.16
CA MET A 75 -8.23 -33.08 24.45
C MET A 75 -9.48 -33.39 23.61
N SER A 76 -9.32 -33.94 22.40
CA SER A 76 -10.43 -34.38 21.54
C SER A 76 -11.00 -35.74 21.95
N GLU A 77 -10.35 -36.45 22.87
CA GLU A 77 -10.92 -37.60 23.56
C GLU A 77 -11.63 -37.19 24.87
N PRO A 78 -12.90 -36.74 24.77
CA PRO A 78 -13.87 -37.07 25.81
C PRO A 78 -15.14 -37.72 25.24
N GLN A 79 -15.51 -38.86 25.85
CA GLN A 79 -16.80 -39.57 25.79
C GLN A 79 -17.21 -40.31 24.48
N ALA A 80 -16.53 -41.42 24.16
CA ALA A 80 -17.15 -42.52 23.40
C ALA A 80 -17.40 -43.79 24.26
N ALA A 81 -17.05 -43.77 25.55
CA ALA A 81 -17.11 -44.95 26.42
C ALA A 81 -17.94 -44.76 27.71
N GLN A 82 -19.09 -44.07 27.64
CA GLN A 82 -20.09 -44.16 28.70
C GLN A 82 -21.50 -44.09 28.11
N LYS A 83 -22.08 -45.25 27.85
CA LYS A 83 -23.54 -45.44 27.93
C LYS A 83 -23.80 -46.79 28.61
N PRO A 84 -24.62 -46.84 29.68
CA PRO A 84 -24.97 -48.08 30.37
C PRO A 84 -25.75 -49.04 29.45
#